data_AF-A0A7S2XZU7-F1
#
_entry.id   AF-A0A7S2XZU7-F1
#
_cell.length_a   1.000
_cell.length_b   1.000
_cell.length_c   1.000
_cell.angle_alpha   90.00
_cell.angle_beta   90.00
_cell.angle_gamma   90.00
#
_symmetry.space_group_name_H-M   'P 1'
#
loop_
_entity.id
_entity.type
_entity.pdbx_description
1 polymer ?
#
loop_
_entity_poly.entity_id
_entity_poly.type
_entity_poly.pdbx_seq_one_letter_code
_entity_poly.pdbx_strand_id
1 'polypeptide(L)'
;DFESIGDAYIYPLDGSAHYKVTFRLLVFRPFVGELIIGKISSQSAEGLKVTLGFTEDVFIPSYLLQAPSEFDANEQVWVWKYSEDSEDFVMDTGEEIRFRVRSLNFTQVQATAKGLLATTVSTSSGTTAEKQQSQPAGGSQHTQKASEPMRLRRRSSSVDLADPQEAPSAMQILGSINEDGLGLLSWWQ
;
A
#
# COMPACT_ATOMS: atom_id res chain seq x y z
N ASP A 1 -2.65 -1.37 -26.43
CA ASP A 1 -2.59 -1.28 -27.91
C ASP A 1 -1.59 -0.20 -28.32
N PHE A 2 -1.27 -0.10 -29.61
CA PHE A 2 -0.26 0.84 -30.12
C PHE A 2 -0.92 2.11 -30.64
N GLU A 3 -0.43 3.26 -30.17
CA GLU A 3 -0.89 4.58 -30.62
C GLU A 3 -0.06 5.06 -31.81
N SER A 4 1.26 4.86 -31.77
CA SER A 4 2.16 5.21 -32.88
C SER A 4 3.37 4.29 -32.94
N ILE A 5 3.74 3.85 -34.13
CA ILE A 5 4.98 3.12 -34.40
C ILE A 5 5.78 3.99 -35.39
N GLY A 6 6.94 4.47 -34.94
CA GLY A 6 7.83 5.28 -35.78
C GLY A 6 8.66 4.45 -36.75
N ASP A 7 9.55 5.10 -37.48
CA ASP A 7 10.44 4.43 -38.44
C ASP A 7 11.46 3.51 -37.77
N ALA A 8 11.94 2.52 -38.54
CA ALA A 8 12.97 1.59 -38.13
C ALA A 8 14.36 2.23 -38.24
N TYR A 9 15.14 2.14 -37.16
CA TYR A 9 16.55 2.53 -37.14
C TYR A 9 17.43 1.30 -36.86
N ILE A 10 18.56 1.19 -37.55
CA ILE A 10 19.57 0.14 -37.30
C ILE A 10 20.80 0.83 -36.73
N TYR A 11 21.26 0.42 -35.55
CA TYR A 11 22.44 0.98 -34.92
C TYR A 11 23.71 0.28 -35.42
N PRO A 12 24.85 0.99 -35.60
CA PRO A 12 26.11 0.34 -35.91
C PRO A 12 26.45 -0.70 -34.83
N LEU A 13 26.93 -1.88 -35.25
CA LEU A 13 27.24 -3.03 -34.38
C LEU A 13 26.03 -3.72 -33.75
N ASP A 14 24.81 -3.31 -34.08
CA ASP A 14 23.57 -3.98 -33.69
C ASP A 14 22.67 -4.15 -34.93
N GLY A 15 22.57 -5.39 -35.44
CA GLY A 15 21.80 -5.71 -36.64
C GLY A 15 20.27 -5.68 -36.46
N SER A 16 19.78 -5.29 -35.28
CA SER A 16 18.36 -5.28 -34.94
C SER A 16 17.68 -3.97 -35.39
N ALA A 17 16.44 -4.08 -35.86
CA ALA A 17 15.60 -2.93 -36.19
C ALA A 17 14.95 -2.35 -34.93
N HIS A 18 15.23 -1.07 -34.64
CA HIS A 18 14.72 -0.35 -33.48
C HIS A 18 13.60 0.60 -33.87
N TYR A 19 12.46 0.49 -33.19
CA TYR A 19 11.28 1.32 -33.42
C TYR A 19 10.98 2.15 -32.17
N LYS A 20 10.76 3.45 -32.33
CA LYS A 20 10.18 4.26 -31.27
C LYS A 20 8.67 4.05 -31.28
N VAL A 21 8.13 3.59 -30.16
CA VAL A 21 6.72 3.20 -30.07
C VAL A 21 6.04 3.92 -28.91
N THR A 22 4.83 4.41 -29.16
CA THR A 22 3.89 4.90 -28.13
C THR A 22 2.74 3.91 -28.05
N PHE A 23 2.43 3.46 -26.84
CA PHE A 23 1.42 2.43 -26.62
C PHE A 23 0.70 2.65 -25.30
N ARG A 24 -0.50 2.09 -25.20
CA ARG A 24 -1.29 2.05 -23.97
C ARG A 24 -1.13 0.70 -23.32
N LEU A 25 -0.84 0.72 -22.03
CA LEU A 25 -0.73 -0.45 -21.17
C LEU A 25 -1.77 -0.35 -20.06
N LEU A 26 -2.51 -1.43 -19.82
CA LEU A 26 -3.34 -1.55 -18.64
C LEU A 26 -2.42 -1.79 -17.44
N VAL A 27 -2.46 -0.87 -16.49
CA VAL A 27 -1.67 -0.92 -15.26
C VAL A 27 -2.64 -0.99 -14.09
N PHE A 28 -2.47 -1.99 -13.24
CA PHE A 28 -3.15 -2.02 -11.97
C PHE A 28 -2.53 -0.96 -11.05
N ARG A 29 -3.30 0.09 -10.76
CA ARG A 29 -2.92 1.15 -9.83
C ARG A 29 -4.18 1.59 -9.10
N PRO A 30 -4.49 0.96 -7.96
CA PRO A 30 -5.67 1.36 -7.20
C PRO A 30 -5.53 2.81 -6.68
N PHE A 31 -6.59 3.40 -6.16
CA PHE A 31 -6.55 4.74 -5.58
C PHE A 31 -6.95 4.74 -4.11
N VAL A 32 -6.50 5.77 -3.38
CA VAL A 32 -6.87 5.92 -1.96
C VAL A 32 -8.37 6.15 -1.84
N GLY A 33 -9.04 5.33 -1.03
CA GLY A 33 -10.48 5.32 -0.86
C GLY A 33 -11.20 4.27 -1.71
N GLU A 34 -10.52 3.62 -2.67
CA GLU A 34 -11.11 2.56 -3.47
C GLU A 34 -11.50 1.36 -2.60
N LEU A 35 -12.66 0.77 -2.87
CA LEU A 35 -13.10 -0.47 -2.25
C LEU A 35 -12.74 -1.65 -3.13
N ILE A 36 -11.99 -2.60 -2.59
CA ILE A 36 -11.52 -3.78 -3.31
C ILE A 36 -11.92 -5.02 -2.52
N ILE A 37 -12.26 -6.09 -3.24
CA ILE A 37 -12.52 -7.41 -2.68
C ILE A 37 -11.32 -8.29 -2.99
N GLY A 38 -10.75 -8.91 -1.95
CA GLY A 38 -9.67 -9.87 -2.05
C GLY A 38 -9.95 -11.08 -1.18
N LYS A 39 -9.01 -12.02 -1.11
CA LYS A 39 -9.08 -13.18 -0.22
C LYS A 39 -8.02 -13.11 0.86
N ILE A 40 -8.36 -13.48 2.07
CA ILE A 40 -7.36 -13.55 3.15
C ILE A 40 -6.37 -14.67 2.82
N SER A 41 -5.09 -14.32 2.67
CA SER A 41 -4.02 -15.27 2.35
C SER A 41 -3.37 -15.83 3.62
N SER A 42 -3.06 -14.94 4.56
CA SER A 42 -2.49 -15.31 5.86
C SER A 42 -2.73 -14.21 6.88
N GLN A 43 -2.57 -14.55 8.15
CA GLN A 43 -2.82 -13.66 9.27
C GLN A 43 -1.64 -13.71 10.23
N SER A 44 -1.33 -12.56 10.83
CA SER A 44 -0.29 -12.43 11.84
C SER A 44 -0.72 -11.44 12.91
N ALA A 45 0.02 -11.37 14.02
CA ALA A 45 -0.20 -10.36 15.06
C ALA A 45 -0.07 -8.91 14.54
N GLU A 46 0.61 -8.71 13.40
CA GLU A 46 0.73 -7.39 12.76
C GLU A 46 -0.52 -7.02 11.95
N GLY A 47 -1.30 -8.01 11.47
CA GLY A 47 -2.49 -7.80 10.67
C GLY A 47 -2.80 -8.93 9.68
N LEU A 48 -3.55 -8.60 8.63
CA LEU A 48 -4.00 -9.52 7.59
C LEU A 48 -3.23 -9.29 6.29
N LYS A 49 -2.78 -10.38 5.66
CA LYS A 49 -2.33 -10.37 4.27
C LYS A 49 -3.47 -10.83 3.37
N VAL A 50 -3.71 -10.05 2.31
CA VAL A 50 -4.80 -10.28 1.37
C VAL A 50 -4.22 -10.49 -0.03
N THR A 51 -4.76 -11.46 -0.75
CA THR A 51 -4.44 -11.69 -2.16
C THR A 51 -5.58 -11.23 -3.05
N LEU A 52 -5.24 -10.58 -4.17
CA LEU A 52 -6.17 -10.25 -5.25
C LEU A 52 -6.07 -11.27 -6.41
N GLY A 53 -5.38 -12.39 -6.18
CA GLY A 53 -5.11 -13.42 -7.19
C GLY A 53 -3.87 -13.13 -8.03
N PHE A 54 -3.78 -11.96 -8.64
CA PHE A 54 -2.60 -11.56 -9.43
C PHE A 54 -1.51 -10.83 -8.62
N THR A 55 -1.83 -10.41 -7.40
CA THR A 55 -0.90 -9.76 -6.45
C THR A 55 -1.25 -10.20 -5.03
N GLU A 56 -0.22 -10.40 -4.21
CA GLU A 56 -0.32 -10.79 -2.80
C GLU A 56 0.17 -9.69 -1.85
N ASP A 57 0.53 -8.52 -2.40
CA ASP A 57 1.14 -7.42 -1.67
C ASP A 57 0.09 -6.45 -1.08
N VAL A 58 -1.00 -7.01 -0.54
CA VAL A 58 -2.02 -6.25 0.19
C VAL A 58 -1.92 -6.58 1.67
N PHE A 59 -1.80 -5.55 2.50
CA PHE A 59 -1.67 -5.68 3.93
C PHE A 59 -2.66 -4.78 4.67
N ILE A 60 -3.40 -5.34 5.61
CA ILE A 60 -4.33 -4.63 6.49
C ILE A 60 -3.76 -4.73 7.91
N PRO A 61 -3.17 -3.67 8.46
CA PRO A 61 -2.55 -3.73 9.77
C PRO A 61 -3.60 -3.80 10.88
N SER A 62 -3.21 -4.38 12.02
CA SER A 62 -4.07 -4.62 13.20
C SER A 62 -4.81 -3.39 13.70
N TYR A 63 -4.15 -2.23 13.71
CA TYR A 63 -4.75 -0.96 14.14
C TYR A 63 -5.79 -0.39 13.16
N LEU A 64 -5.96 -1.00 11.99
CA LEU A 64 -6.98 -0.67 10.98
C LEU A 64 -8.00 -1.79 10.77
N LEU A 65 -7.99 -2.77 11.66
CA LEU A 65 -9.07 -3.73 11.80
C LEU A 65 -10.25 -3.08 12.52
N GLN A 66 -11.37 -3.79 12.55
CA GLN A 66 -12.55 -3.34 13.28
C GLN A 66 -12.27 -3.34 14.78
N ALA A 67 -12.88 -2.41 15.49
CA ALA A 67 -12.77 -2.35 16.94
C ALA A 67 -14.05 -2.94 17.56
N PRO A 68 -13.96 -3.76 18.60
CA PRO A 68 -12.77 -4.41 19.16
C PRO A 68 -12.43 -5.75 18.46
N SER A 69 -11.23 -5.86 17.87
CA SER A 69 -10.70 -7.12 17.34
C SER A 69 -9.50 -7.61 18.16
N GLU A 70 -9.42 -8.92 18.35
CA GLU A 70 -8.35 -9.60 19.10
C GLU A 70 -7.70 -10.68 18.22
N PHE A 71 -6.40 -10.89 18.40
CA PHE A 71 -5.64 -11.92 17.68
C PHE A 71 -5.42 -13.13 18.59
N ASP A 72 -5.91 -14.29 18.17
CA ASP A 72 -5.58 -15.55 18.82
C ASP A 72 -4.27 -16.09 18.24
N ALA A 73 -3.22 -16.14 19.06
CA ALA A 73 -1.92 -16.65 18.66
C ALA A 73 -1.88 -18.18 18.46
N ASN A 74 -2.81 -18.92 19.05
CA ASN A 74 -2.87 -20.38 18.90
C ASN A 74 -3.45 -20.78 17.55
N GLU A 75 -4.55 -20.12 17.15
CA GLU A 75 -5.22 -20.37 15.88
C GLU A 75 -4.64 -19.53 14.73
N GLN A 76 -3.85 -18.50 15.07
CA GLN A 76 -3.37 -17.47 14.14
C GLN A 76 -4.52 -16.78 13.39
N VAL A 77 -5.60 -16.49 14.11
CA VAL A 77 -6.81 -15.92 13.54
C VAL A 77 -7.20 -14.63 14.29
N TRP A 78 -7.66 -13.64 13.53
CA TRP A 78 -8.28 -12.45 14.05
C TRP A 78 -9.78 -12.67 14.27
N VAL A 79 -10.25 -12.26 15.44
CA VAL A 79 -11.66 -12.34 15.85
C VAL A 79 -12.16 -10.94 16.13
N TRP A 80 -13.29 -10.57 15.55
CA TRP A 80 -13.98 -9.31 15.82
C TRP A 80 -15.14 -9.53 16.80
N LYS A 81 -15.09 -8.82 17.93
CA LYS A 81 -16.08 -8.89 19.01
C LYS A 81 -17.04 -7.70 18.90
N TYR A 82 -18.03 -7.80 18.02
CA TYR A 82 -18.93 -6.66 17.74
C TYR A 82 -19.70 -6.18 18.98
N SER A 83 -20.19 -7.11 19.80
CA SER A 83 -21.00 -6.86 20.99
C SER A 83 -20.80 -8.00 22.00
N GLU A 84 -20.87 -7.70 23.31
CA GLU A 84 -20.79 -8.72 24.37
C GLU A 84 -21.94 -9.74 24.30
N ASP A 85 -23.06 -9.36 23.70
CA ASP A 85 -24.24 -10.21 23.51
C ASP A 85 -24.30 -10.91 22.13
N SER A 86 -23.32 -10.66 21.24
CA SER A 86 -23.30 -11.24 19.89
C SER A 86 -22.28 -12.36 19.75
N GLU A 87 -22.46 -13.21 18.75
CA GLU A 87 -21.44 -14.18 18.36
C GLU A 87 -20.16 -13.45 17.88
N ASP A 88 -19.03 -14.09 18.15
CA ASP A 88 -17.72 -13.62 17.73
C ASP A 88 -17.54 -13.83 16.22
N PHE A 89 -17.13 -12.79 15.50
CA PHE A 89 -16.92 -12.85 14.06
C PHE A 89 -15.47 -13.22 13.76
N VAL A 90 -15.27 -14.49 13.46
CA VAL A 90 -13.97 -15.06 13.10
C VAL A 90 -13.60 -14.65 11.66
N MET A 91 -12.36 -14.24 11.44
CA MET A 91 -11.84 -13.97 10.10
C MET A 91 -11.19 -15.24 9.55
N ASP A 92 -11.87 -15.97 8.67
CA ASP A 92 -11.31 -17.21 8.12
C ASP A 92 -10.32 -16.98 6.98
N THR A 93 -9.25 -17.77 6.95
CA THR A 93 -8.29 -17.74 5.85
C THR A 93 -8.94 -18.29 4.57
N GLY A 94 -8.73 -17.61 3.46
CA GLY A 94 -9.31 -17.95 2.15
C GLY A 94 -10.66 -17.30 1.86
N GLU A 95 -11.31 -16.68 2.86
CA GLU A 95 -12.57 -15.98 2.65
C GLU A 95 -12.41 -14.63 1.96
N GLU A 96 -13.49 -14.19 1.31
CA GLU A 96 -13.55 -12.92 0.61
C GLU A 96 -13.74 -11.76 1.59
N ILE A 97 -12.77 -10.84 1.60
CA ILE A 97 -12.75 -9.65 2.43
C ILE A 97 -12.85 -8.40 1.55
N ARG A 98 -13.79 -7.52 1.92
CA ARG A 98 -13.92 -6.17 1.34
C ARG A 98 -13.13 -5.20 2.21
N PHE A 99 -12.15 -4.52 1.61
CA PHE A 99 -11.33 -3.52 2.28
C PHE A 99 -11.27 -2.22 1.49
N ARG A 100 -11.00 -1.13 2.20
CA ARG A 100 -10.72 0.18 1.59
C ARG A 100 -9.22 0.39 1.46
N VAL A 101 -8.77 0.86 0.30
CA VAL A 101 -7.37 1.23 0.07
C VAL A 101 -7.05 2.51 0.83
N ARG A 102 -6.09 2.47 1.74
CA ARG A 102 -5.64 3.63 2.53
C ARG A 102 -4.44 4.33 1.93
N SER A 103 -3.46 3.57 1.46
CA SER A 103 -2.26 4.11 0.81
C SER A 103 -1.54 3.06 0.00
N LEU A 104 -0.79 3.50 -1.00
CA LEU A 104 0.11 2.66 -1.79
C LEU A 104 1.54 3.06 -1.48
N ASN A 105 2.40 2.06 -1.31
CA ASN A 105 3.83 2.23 -1.15
C ASN A 105 4.52 1.67 -2.40
N PHE A 106 5.21 2.54 -3.14
CA PHE A 106 6.01 2.15 -4.28
C PHE A 106 7.47 2.11 -3.89
N THR A 107 8.09 0.94 -3.90
CA THR A 107 9.50 0.78 -3.55
C THR A 107 10.32 0.58 -4.81
N GLN A 108 11.25 1.50 -5.06
CA GLN A 108 12.23 1.36 -6.12
C GLN A 108 13.55 0.89 -5.52
N VAL A 109 14.03 -0.26 -6.00
CA VAL A 109 15.32 -0.83 -5.61
C VAL A 109 16.34 -0.54 -6.71
N GLN A 110 17.46 0.10 -6.35
CA GLN A 110 18.56 0.39 -7.26
C GLN A 110 19.84 -0.27 -6.76
N ALA A 111 20.53 -1.00 -7.62
CA ALA A 111 21.87 -1.52 -7.31
C ALA A 111 22.88 -0.37 -7.39
N THR A 112 23.55 -0.07 -6.28
CA THR A 112 24.63 0.92 -6.22
C THR A 112 25.96 0.23 -5.96
N ALA A 113 27.08 0.89 -6.26
CA ALA A 113 28.42 0.37 -5.98
C ALA A 113 28.67 0.05 -4.48
N LYS A 114 27.80 0.51 -3.57
CA LYS A 114 27.85 0.27 -2.13
C LYS A 114 26.80 -0.73 -1.62
N GLY A 115 25.96 -1.30 -2.50
CA GLY A 115 24.86 -2.20 -2.13
C GLY A 115 23.52 -1.81 -2.77
N LEU A 116 22.45 -2.55 -2.44
CA LEU A 116 21.10 -2.22 -2.90
C LEU A 116 20.55 -1.04 -2.08
N LEU A 117 20.03 -0.03 -2.77
CA LEU A 117 19.36 1.12 -2.16
C LEU A 117 17.87 1.07 -2.50
N ALA A 118 17.02 0.91 -1.48
CA ALA A 118 15.57 0.98 -1.61
C ALA A 118 15.06 2.39 -1.29
N THR A 119 14.21 2.94 -2.16
CA THR A 119 13.50 4.20 -1.94
C THR A 119 12.00 3.98 -2.07
N THR A 120 11.25 4.18 -0.99
CA THR A 120 9.79 4.03 -0.98
C THR A 120 9.07 5.38 -1.09
N VAL A 121 8.02 5.45 -1.92
CA VAL A 121 7.14 6.60 -2.07
C VAL A 121 5.71 6.20 -1.73
N SER A 122 5.09 6.91 -0.78
CA SER A 122 3.73 6.63 -0.32
C SER A 122 2.70 7.61 -0.87
N THR A 123 1.55 7.10 -1.31
CA THR A 123 0.38 7.91 -1.69
C THR A 123 -0.60 8.03 -0.53
N SER A 124 -0.25 8.72 0.57
CA SER A 124 -1.23 8.97 1.63
C SER A 124 -2.12 10.16 1.28
N SER A 125 -3.44 9.99 1.37
CA SER A 125 -4.35 11.13 1.49
C SER A 125 -4.09 11.79 2.84
N GLY A 126 -3.86 13.10 2.83
CA GLY A 126 -3.60 13.84 4.05
C GLY A 126 -4.84 13.89 4.94
N THR A 127 -4.93 12.99 5.92
CA THR A 127 -5.74 13.22 7.11
C THR A 127 -4.90 14.04 8.07
N THR A 128 -5.46 15.17 8.49
CA THR A 128 -4.92 16.16 9.41
C THR A 128 -4.26 15.50 10.62
N ALA A 129 -2.94 15.58 10.71
CA ALA A 129 -2.22 15.22 11.92
C ALA A 129 -2.43 16.35 12.94
N GLU A 130 -3.32 16.13 13.91
CA GLU A 130 -3.36 16.91 15.14
C GLU A 130 -1.99 16.86 15.80
N LYS A 131 -1.31 18.00 15.81
CA LYS A 131 -0.13 18.24 16.63
C LYS A 131 -0.56 18.27 18.09
N GLN A 132 -0.30 17.20 18.83
CA GLN A 132 -0.12 17.32 20.27
C GLN A 132 1.23 18.01 20.50
N GLN A 133 1.14 19.29 20.89
CA GLN A 133 2.23 20.25 20.92
C GLN A 133 2.76 20.37 22.35
N SER A 134 3.96 19.85 22.62
CA SER A 134 4.79 20.33 23.73
C SER A 134 5.58 21.55 23.25
N GLN A 135 5.35 22.69 23.90
CA GLN A 135 6.09 23.95 23.69
C GLN A 135 7.52 23.86 24.29
N PRO A 136 8.47 24.73 23.89
CA PRO A 136 8.54 26.06 24.48
C PRO A 136 8.81 27.23 23.50
N ALA A 137 8.25 28.37 23.91
CA ALA A 137 8.62 29.78 23.73
C ALA A 137 9.68 30.24 22.70
N GLY A 138 9.32 31.25 21.89
CA GLY A 138 10.28 32.22 21.34
C GLY A 138 9.89 32.91 20.02
N GLY A 139 9.18 34.04 20.10
CA GLY A 139 9.41 35.26 19.30
C GLY A 139 9.37 35.28 17.75
N SER A 140 8.24 35.75 17.22
CA SER A 140 8.12 36.90 16.29
C SER A 140 8.43 36.80 14.77
N GLN A 141 7.37 37.10 14.00
CA GLN A 141 7.25 37.86 12.74
C GLN A 141 6.86 37.15 11.43
N HIS A 142 5.88 37.83 10.81
CA HIS A 142 5.02 37.50 9.69
C HIS A 142 5.73 37.74 8.35
N THR A 143 5.55 36.87 7.35
CA THR A 143 5.47 37.29 5.94
C THR A 143 4.78 36.21 5.09
N GLN A 144 3.72 36.63 4.39
CA GLN A 144 2.91 35.79 3.50
C GLN A 144 3.64 35.58 2.16
N LYS A 145 3.70 34.34 1.66
CA LYS A 145 3.97 34.06 0.24
C LYS A 145 3.19 32.83 -0.26
N ALA A 146 2.73 32.98 -1.49
CA ALA A 146 1.85 32.18 -2.34
C ALA A 146 1.90 30.65 -2.21
N SER A 147 0.71 30.04 -2.36
CA SER A 147 0.42 28.61 -2.43
C SER A 147 1.03 27.95 -3.67
N GLU A 148 2.09 27.16 -3.48
CA GLU A 148 2.50 26.11 -4.42
C GLU A 148 1.70 24.82 -4.17
N PRO A 149 1.36 24.02 -5.19
CA PRO A 149 0.73 22.73 -4.98
C PRO A 149 1.64 21.82 -4.14
N MET A 150 1.05 21.28 -3.07
CA MET A 150 1.67 20.44 -2.04
C MET A 150 2.50 19.29 -2.66
N ARG A 151 3.82 19.37 -2.53
CA ARG A 151 4.72 18.27 -2.91
C ARG A 151 4.43 17.04 -2.04
N LEU A 152 4.22 15.89 -2.69
CA LEU A 152 4.15 14.57 -2.04
C LEU A 152 5.30 14.44 -1.04
N ARG A 153 4.98 14.17 0.22
CA ARG A 153 5.99 14.13 1.30
C ARG A 153 6.81 12.84 1.16
N ARG A 154 8.00 12.96 0.58
CA ARG A 154 8.97 11.86 0.42
C ARG A 154 9.47 11.41 1.80
N ARG A 155 8.96 10.28 2.31
CA ARG A 155 9.57 9.58 3.45
C ARG A 155 10.53 8.54 2.90
N SER A 156 11.81 8.88 2.80
CA SER A 156 12.86 7.93 2.43
C SER A 156 13.28 7.14 3.66
N SER A 157 12.82 5.89 3.78
CA SER A 157 13.46 4.90 4.63
C SER A 157 14.38 4.04 3.75
N SER A 158 15.68 4.07 4.03
CA SER A 158 16.65 3.16 3.42
C SER A 158 16.74 1.89 4.26
N VAL A 159 16.57 0.73 3.65
CA VAL A 159 16.84 -0.57 4.27
C VAL A 159 18.04 -1.16 3.51
N ASP A 160 19.13 -1.45 4.23
CA ASP A 160 20.28 -2.20 3.68
C ASP A 160 19.87 -3.67 3.59
N LEU A 161 19.57 -4.11 2.36
CA LEU A 161 19.20 -5.50 2.07
C LEU A 161 20.49 -6.26 1.72
N ALA A 162 21.01 -7.04 2.68
CA ALA A 162 22.19 -7.88 2.48
C ALA A 162 21.90 -9.13 1.64
N ASP A 163 20.63 -9.56 1.56
CA ASP A 163 20.19 -10.71 0.75
C ASP A 163 19.32 -10.27 -0.45
N PRO A 164 19.73 -10.55 -1.71
CA PRO A 164 18.96 -10.22 -2.92
C PRO A 164 17.58 -10.88 -3.00
N GLN A 165 17.35 -11.93 -2.19
CA GLN A 165 16.12 -12.71 -2.19
C GLN A 165 14.99 -12.10 -1.34
N GLU A 166 15.29 -11.03 -0.56
CA GLU A 166 14.32 -10.26 0.23
C GLU A 166 14.07 -8.85 -0.35
N ALA A 167 14.20 -8.68 -1.68
CA ALA A 167 13.85 -7.40 -2.28
C ALA A 167 12.37 -7.07 -1.98
N PRO A 168 12.07 -5.91 -1.35
CA PRO A 168 10.72 -5.54 -0.96
C PRO A 168 9.85 -5.41 -2.20
N SER A 169 8.55 -5.73 -2.06
CA SER A 169 7.63 -5.60 -3.18
C SER A 169 7.65 -4.18 -3.76
N ALA A 170 7.63 -4.11 -5.09
CA ALA A 170 7.64 -2.87 -5.83
C ALA A 170 6.39 -2.03 -5.59
N MET A 171 5.25 -2.68 -5.28
CA MET A 171 4.00 -2.02 -4.93
C MET A 171 3.35 -2.75 -3.76
N GLN A 172 3.18 -2.08 -2.63
CA GLN A 172 2.42 -2.59 -1.51
C GLN A 172 1.17 -1.74 -1.29
N ILE A 173 0.05 -2.41 -1.06
CA ILE A 173 -1.25 -1.79 -0.82
C ILE A 173 -1.56 -1.92 0.67
N LEU A 174 -1.74 -0.79 1.34
CA LEU A 174 -2.25 -0.76 2.71
C LEU A 174 -3.76 -0.59 2.67
N GLY A 175 -4.47 -1.56 3.25
CA GLY A 175 -5.93 -1.55 3.37
C GLY A 175 -6.41 -1.19 4.79
N SER A 176 -7.71 -0.92 4.91
CA SER A 176 -8.41 -0.78 6.18
C SER A 176 -9.81 -1.41 6.11
N ILE A 177 -10.28 -1.93 7.23
CA ILE A 177 -11.64 -2.51 7.36
C ILE A 177 -12.41 -1.95 8.56
N ASN A 178 -11.88 -0.91 9.21
CA ASN A 178 -12.41 -0.28 10.41
C ASN A 178 -13.69 0.57 10.22
N GLU A 179 -14.38 0.41 9.09
CA GLU A 179 -15.63 1.11 8.79
C GLU A 179 -16.74 0.08 8.56
N ASP A 180 -17.98 0.49 8.84
CA ASP A 180 -19.16 -0.35 8.66
C ASP A 180 -19.31 -0.77 7.19
N GLY A 181 -19.72 -2.03 6.96
CA GLY A 181 -19.86 -2.60 5.61
C GLY A 181 -18.54 -3.06 4.96
N LEU A 182 -17.42 -2.98 5.68
CA LEU A 182 -16.12 -3.59 5.33
C LEU A 182 -15.88 -4.87 6.15
N GLY A 183 -14.84 -5.63 5.82
CA GLY A 183 -14.59 -6.94 6.43
C GLY A 183 -15.08 -8.08 5.53
N LEU A 184 -15.35 -9.25 6.12
CA LEU A 184 -15.78 -10.41 5.35
C LEU A 184 -17.14 -10.16 4.69
N LEU A 185 -17.30 -10.64 3.46
CA LEU A 185 -18.59 -10.50 2.75
C LEU A 185 -19.72 -11.26 3.45
N SER A 186 -19.39 -12.36 4.11
CA SER A 186 -20.32 -13.21 4.88
C SER A 186 -20.97 -12.48 6.05
N TRP A 187 -20.36 -11.42 6.59
CA TRP A 187 -20.88 -10.67 7.73
C TRP A 187 -22.05 -9.74 7.40
N TRP A 188 -22.21 -9.39 6.12
CA TRP A 188 -23.14 -8.34 5.67
C TRP A 188 -24.26 -8.86 4.77
N GLN A 189 -24.50 -10.17 4.76
CA GLN A 189 -25.57 -10.81 3.98
C GLN A 189 -26.91 -10.83 4.72
#